data_AF-A0A9P7V0H5-F1
#
_entry.id   AF-A0A9P7V0H5-F1
#
_cell.length_a   1.000
_cell.length_b   1.000
_cell.length_c   1.000
_cell.angle_alpha   90.00
_cell.angle_beta   90.00
_cell.angle_gamma   90.00
#
_symmetry.space_group_name_H-M   'P 1'
#
loop_
_entity.id
_entity.type
_entity.pdbx_description
1 polymer ?
#
loop_
_entity_poly.entity_id
_entity_poly.type
_entity_poly.pdbx_seq_one_letter_code
_entity_poly.pdbx_strand_id
1 'polypeptide(L)'
;MTMWLERKEKVAHHDHYIQRRLEGAVRPSTFELITIRHPPVLVPHHELLMTRHASAVSVPFDQLSSAYGAKDFEYCLGEYIAKAQAPDHHFTAASLRVAIDRVVRFVPFYKVAVYHRIKFTEHDPYSTTRSAEFIADAIHAEPKRKDKYGQPVPG
;
A
#
# COMPACT_ATOMS: atom_id res chain seq x y z
N MET A 1 23.84 -25.51 -31.94
CA MET A 1 22.86 -24.82 -32.80
C MET A 1 22.29 -23.55 -32.16
N THR A 2 22.48 -23.33 -30.86
CA THR A 2 21.90 -22.23 -30.06
C THR A 2 22.66 -20.90 -30.07
N MET A 3 23.93 -20.86 -30.51
CA MET A 3 24.79 -19.65 -30.41
C MET A 3 24.20 -18.35 -31.00
N TRP A 4 23.30 -18.42 -31.99
CA TRP A 4 22.61 -17.23 -32.50
C TRP A 4 21.59 -16.67 -31.48
N LEU A 5 20.90 -17.56 -30.78
CA LEU A 5 19.95 -17.22 -29.71
C LEU A 5 20.71 -16.60 -28.52
N GLU A 6 21.76 -17.26 -28.05
CA GLU A 6 22.65 -16.80 -26.97
C GLU A 6 23.25 -15.42 -27.30
N ARG A 7 23.67 -15.20 -28.55
CA ARG A 7 24.21 -13.91 -29.01
C ARG A 7 23.14 -12.82 -29.08
N LYS A 8 21.91 -13.15 -29.48
CA LYS A 8 20.76 -12.22 -29.51
C LYS A 8 20.33 -11.82 -28.09
N GLU A 9 20.28 -12.78 -27.18
CA GLU A 9 19.99 -12.60 -25.76
C GLU A 9 21.06 -11.72 -25.07
N LYS A 10 22.34 -11.99 -25.33
CA LYS A 10 23.46 -11.17 -24.84
C LYS A 10 23.41 -9.72 -25.36
N VAL A 11 22.98 -9.51 -26.60
CA VAL A 11 22.75 -8.15 -27.15
C VAL A 11 21.57 -7.48 -26.45
N ALA A 12 20.45 -8.19 -26.24
CA ALA A 12 19.29 -7.66 -25.53
C ALA A 12 19.61 -7.24 -24.10
N HIS A 13 20.37 -8.05 -23.35
CA HIS A 13 20.85 -7.68 -22.01
C HIS A 13 21.79 -6.47 -22.02
N HIS A 14 22.64 -6.33 -23.04
CA HIS A 14 23.56 -5.19 -23.14
C HIS A 14 22.83 -3.87 -23.42
N ASP A 15 21.83 -3.89 -24.30
CA ASP A 15 20.98 -2.74 -24.57
C ASP A 15 20.18 -2.30 -23.33
N HIS A 16 19.56 -3.25 -22.61
CA HIS A 16 18.90 -2.97 -21.33
C HIS A 16 19.87 -2.42 -20.26
N TYR A 17 21.13 -2.87 -20.23
CA TYR A 17 22.14 -2.30 -19.33
C TYR A 17 22.45 -0.83 -19.69
N ILE A 18 22.60 -0.51 -20.97
CA ILE A 18 22.84 0.87 -21.44
C ILE A 18 21.65 1.77 -21.10
N GLN A 19 20.42 1.32 -21.36
CA GLN A 19 19.22 2.11 -21.07
C GLN A 19 19.06 2.36 -19.56
N ARG A 20 19.21 1.33 -18.72
CA ARG A 20 19.21 1.46 -17.24
C ARG A 20 20.31 2.43 -16.73
N ARG A 21 21.46 2.49 -17.41
CA ARG A 21 22.55 3.42 -17.11
C ARG A 21 22.26 4.87 -17.52
N LEU A 22 21.47 5.09 -18.56
CA LEU A 22 21.05 6.42 -19.02
C LEU A 22 19.88 6.96 -18.18
N GLU A 23 18.91 6.10 -17.86
CA GLU A 23 17.77 6.43 -16.98
C GLU A 23 18.26 6.81 -15.57
N GLY A 24 19.15 6.00 -14.99
CA GLY A 24 19.80 6.28 -13.69
C GLY A 24 20.82 7.44 -13.69
N ALA A 25 20.96 8.17 -14.79
CA ALA A 25 21.77 9.39 -14.87
C ALA A 25 20.95 10.67 -14.59
N VAL A 26 19.61 10.58 -14.53
CA VAL A 26 18.79 11.64 -13.92
C VAL A 26 19.20 11.76 -12.46
N ARG A 27 19.79 12.89 -12.08
CA ARG A 27 20.11 13.16 -10.67
C ARG A 27 18.79 13.14 -9.88
N PRO A 28 18.65 12.28 -8.86
CA PRO A 28 17.47 12.32 -8.03
C PRO A 28 17.37 13.69 -7.35
N SER A 29 16.14 14.19 -7.21
CA SER A 29 15.90 15.40 -6.44
C SER A 29 16.24 15.15 -4.97
N THR A 30 16.54 16.20 -4.21
CA THR A 30 17.17 16.12 -2.87
C THR A 30 16.39 15.32 -1.82
N PHE A 31 15.14 14.91 -2.11
CA PHE A 31 14.31 14.06 -1.27
C PHE A 31 14.70 12.57 -1.25
N GLU A 32 15.30 12.03 -2.32
CA GLU A 32 15.62 10.58 -2.38
C GLU A 32 16.89 10.19 -1.61
N LEU A 33 17.57 11.15 -0.97
CA LEU A 33 18.77 10.90 -0.16
C LEU A 33 18.49 10.09 1.12
N ILE A 34 17.21 9.84 1.45
CA ILE A 34 16.78 8.96 2.55
C ILE A 34 16.62 7.50 2.08
N THR A 35 16.71 7.22 0.77
CA THR A 35 16.81 5.85 0.25
C THR A 35 18.20 5.29 0.56
N ILE A 36 18.34 4.81 1.80
CA ILE A 36 19.48 4.05 2.29
C ILE A 36 19.76 2.94 1.26
N ARG A 37 21.00 2.87 0.77
CA ARG A 37 21.44 1.76 -0.08
C ARG A 37 21.64 0.52 0.78
N HIS A 38 20.53 -0.10 1.15
CA HIS A 38 20.50 -1.39 1.80
C HIS A 38 21.32 -2.38 0.97
N PRO A 39 22.10 -3.30 1.59
CA PRO A 39 22.70 -4.41 0.86
C PRO A 39 21.59 -5.18 0.12
N PRO A 40 21.86 -5.80 -1.05
CA PRO A 40 20.84 -6.30 -1.97
C PRO A 40 19.79 -7.15 -1.22
N VAL A 41 18.61 -6.54 -1.03
CA VAL A 41 17.62 -7.07 -0.10
C VAL A 41 16.96 -8.27 -0.75
N LEU A 42 16.89 -9.39 -0.03
CA LEU A 42 16.18 -10.60 -0.46
C LEU A 42 14.64 -10.46 -0.40
N VAL A 43 14.16 -9.24 -0.15
CA VAL A 43 12.77 -8.80 -0.19
C VAL A 43 12.69 -7.77 -1.31
N PRO A 44 12.03 -8.08 -2.44
CA PRO A 44 11.80 -7.12 -3.51
C PRO A 44 11.01 -5.90 -3.05
N HIS A 45 11.10 -4.79 -3.80
CA HIS A 45 10.32 -3.60 -3.50
C HIS A 45 8.88 -3.78 -4.00
N HIS A 46 7.96 -4.05 -3.07
CA HIS A 46 6.53 -4.16 -3.39
C HIS A 46 5.88 -2.80 -3.65
N GLU A 47 5.10 -2.69 -4.72
CA GLU A 47 4.22 -1.56 -5.00
C GLU A 47 2.78 -1.85 -4.51
N LEU A 48 2.07 -0.79 -4.06
CA LEU A 48 0.74 -0.91 -3.44
C LEU A 48 -0.38 -0.69 -4.46
N LEU A 49 -0.97 -1.79 -4.94
CA LEU A 49 -2.08 -1.77 -5.89
C LEU A 49 -3.43 -1.81 -5.15
N MET A 50 -4.05 -0.63 -5.02
CA MET A 50 -5.38 -0.42 -4.43
C MET A 50 -6.50 -0.44 -5.49
N THR A 51 -7.72 -0.85 -5.13
CA THR A 51 -8.89 -0.72 -6.03
C THR A 51 -9.38 0.72 -6.11
N ARG A 52 -9.56 1.27 -7.31
CA ARG A 52 -10.05 2.66 -7.54
C ARG A 52 -11.40 2.96 -6.85
N HIS A 53 -12.23 1.94 -6.67
CA HIS A 53 -13.54 2.05 -6.04
C HIS A 53 -13.57 1.24 -4.74
N ALA A 54 -14.26 1.77 -3.74
CA ALA A 54 -14.47 1.11 -2.46
C ALA A 54 -15.36 -0.13 -2.62
N SER A 55 -15.04 -1.16 -1.85
CA SER A 55 -15.80 -2.41 -1.80
C SER A 55 -17.13 -2.24 -1.04
N ALA A 56 -17.18 -1.31 -0.08
CA ALA A 56 -18.40 -0.80 0.52
C ALA A 56 -18.30 0.72 0.72
N VAL A 57 -19.25 1.50 0.17
CA VAL A 57 -19.10 2.97 0.04
C VAL A 57 -19.40 3.75 1.33
N SER A 58 -20.23 3.21 2.24
CA SER A 58 -20.70 3.96 3.43
C SER A 58 -20.98 3.02 4.61
N VAL A 59 -19.91 2.56 5.26
CA VAL A 59 -19.93 1.67 6.43
C VAL A 59 -19.86 2.52 7.72
N PRO A 60 -20.82 2.37 8.67
CA PRO A 60 -20.79 3.10 9.94
C PRO A 60 -19.71 2.58 10.90
N PHE A 61 -19.24 3.43 11.80
CA PHE A 61 -18.14 3.12 12.73
C PHE A 61 -18.43 1.89 13.63
N ASP A 62 -19.66 1.72 14.12
CA ASP A 62 -20.10 0.52 14.85
C ASP A 62 -19.86 -0.78 14.05
N GLN A 63 -20.07 -0.73 12.73
CA GLN A 63 -19.87 -1.86 11.84
C GLN A 63 -18.39 -2.13 11.54
N LEU A 64 -17.52 -1.11 11.59
CA LEU A 64 -16.07 -1.29 11.47
C LEU A 64 -15.53 -2.16 12.62
N SER A 65 -15.90 -1.83 13.86
CA SER A 65 -15.50 -2.60 15.03
C SER A 65 -16.08 -4.02 15.01
N SER A 66 -17.39 -4.16 14.74
CA SER A 66 -18.10 -5.45 14.86
C SER A 66 -17.95 -6.40 13.67
N ALA A 67 -17.87 -5.91 12.43
CA ALA A 67 -17.83 -6.74 11.22
C ALA A 67 -16.46 -6.80 10.53
N TYR A 68 -15.59 -5.80 10.76
CA TYR A 68 -14.25 -5.73 10.17
C TYR A 68 -13.12 -5.88 11.21
N GLY A 69 -13.44 -5.96 12.50
CA GLY A 69 -12.45 -6.05 13.58
C GLY A 69 -11.64 -4.77 13.81
N ALA A 70 -11.99 -3.67 13.15
CA ALA A 70 -11.36 -2.35 13.28
C ALA A 70 -11.85 -1.66 14.57
N LYS A 71 -11.38 -2.19 15.70
CA LYS A 71 -11.61 -1.65 17.05
C LYS A 71 -11.06 -0.24 17.16
N ASP A 72 -11.71 0.57 17.99
CA ASP A 72 -11.27 1.93 18.34
C ASP A 72 -11.02 2.85 17.13
N PHE A 73 -11.70 2.59 16.00
CA PHE A 73 -11.50 3.31 14.74
C PHE A 73 -11.61 4.84 14.87
N GLU A 74 -12.55 5.33 15.67
CA GLU A 74 -12.70 6.77 15.95
C GLU A 74 -11.46 7.36 16.62
N TYR A 75 -10.86 6.63 17.58
CA TYR A 75 -9.63 7.04 18.25
C TYR A 75 -8.46 7.07 17.26
N CYS A 76 -8.30 6.03 16.45
CA CYS A 76 -7.24 5.98 15.43
C CYS A 76 -7.40 7.05 14.33
N LEU A 77 -8.64 7.34 13.90
CA LEU A 77 -8.95 8.41 12.97
C LEU A 77 -8.65 9.79 13.59
N GLY A 78 -9.04 9.99 14.85
CA GLY A 78 -8.71 11.20 15.61
C GLY A 78 -7.21 11.39 15.79
N GLU A 79 -6.46 10.31 16.06
CA GLU A 79 -5.01 10.33 16.19
C GLU A 79 -4.32 10.69 14.87
N TYR A 80 -4.76 10.09 13.77
CA TYR A 80 -4.27 10.38 12.43
C TYR A 80 -4.49 11.85 12.06
N ILE A 81 -5.72 12.36 12.25
CA ILE A 81 -6.06 13.76 11.94
C ILE A 81 -5.30 14.73 12.86
N ALA A 82 -5.18 14.45 14.16
CA ALA A 82 -4.45 15.30 15.10
C ALA A 82 -2.96 15.43 14.73
N LYS A 83 -2.32 14.34 14.30
CA LYS A 83 -0.94 14.36 13.79
C LYS A 83 -0.84 15.08 12.44
N ALA A 84 -1.78 14.82 11.51
CA ALA A 84 -1.79 15.47 10.20
C ALA A 84 -2.02 17.00 10.26
N GLN A 85 -2.72 17.49 11.30
CA GLN A 85 -2.91 18.92 11.56
C GLN A 85 -1.69 19.62 12.18
N ALA A 86 -0.75 18.88 12.76
CA ALA A 86 0.43 19.42 13.42
C ALA A 86 1.65 18.48 13.25
N PRO A 87 2.18 18.32 12.03
CA PRO A 87 3.20 17.30 11.72
C PRO A 87 4.51 17.50 12.48
N ASP A 88 4.92 18.76 12.71
CA ASP A 88 6.16 19.11 13.43
C ASP A 88 5.98 19.10 14.96
N HIS A 89 4.78 18.80 15.48
CA HIS A 89 4.47 18.87 16.91
C HIS A 89 4.64 17.51 17.59
N HIS A 90 5.66 17.40 18.46
CA HIS A 90 5.85 16.23 19.31
C HIS A 90 4.77 16.15 20.40
N PHE A 91 3.77 15.30 20.19
CA PHE A 91 2.71 15.04 21.18
C PHE A 91 3.17 14.13 22.31
N THR A 92 3.00 14.59 23.56
CA THR A 92 2.97 13.73 24.76
C THR A 92 1.64 12.97 24.79
N ALA A 93 1.61 11.74 25.33
CA ALA A 93 0.39 10.92 25.39
C ALA A 93 -0.85 11.63 25.97
N ALA A 94 -0.66 12.50 26.97
CA ALA A 94 -1.73 13.32 27.55
C ALA A 94 -2.26 14.40 26.58
N SER A 95 -1.38 15.15 25.90
CA SER A 95 -1.80 16.18 24.93
C SER A 95 -2.36 15.57 23.64
N LEU A 96 -1.85 14.40 23.23
CA LEU A 96 -2.44 13.62 22.14
C LEU A 96 -3.89 13.24 22.45
N ARG A 97 -4.17 12.71 23.65
CA ARG A 97 -5.52 12.29 24.05
C ARG A 97 -6.51 13.48 24.08
N VAL A 98 -6.06 14.66 24.50
CA VAL A 98 -6.87 15.91 24.45
C VAL A 98 -7.12 16.35 23.00
N ALA A 99 -6.12 16.25 22.12
CA ALA A 99 -6.28 16.55 20.70
C ALA A 99 -7.26 15.56 20.02
N ILE A 100 -7.20 14.28 20.36
CA ILE A 100 -8.10 13.25 19.83
C ILE A 100 -9.56 13.50 20.25
N ASP A 101 -9.85 13.75 21.54
CA ASP A 101 -11.21 14.07 21.98
C ASP A 101 -11.77 15.29 21.23
N ARG A 102 -10.95 16.35 21.09
CA ARG A 102 -11.30 17.54 20.33
C ARG A 102 -11.61 17.22 18.87
N VAL A 103 -10.80 16.40 18.20
CA VAL A 103 -11.01 16.03 16.79
C VAL A 103 -12.27 15.19 16.64
N VAL A 104 -12.40 14.08 17.37
CA VAL A 104 -13.53 13.12 17.25
C VAL A 104 -14.87 13.83 17.46
N ARG A 105 -14.95 14.72 18.45
CA ARG A 105 -16.12 15.57 18.76
C ARG A 105 -16.58 16.49 17.61
N PHE A 106 -15.71 16.77 16.64
CA PHE A 106 -15.99 17.63 15.48
C PHE A 106 -15.94 16.89 14.12
N VAL A 107 -15.84 15.56 14.09
CA VAL A 107 -15.94 14.80 12.82
C VAL A 107 -17.40 14.84 12.34
N PRO A 108 -17.72 15.41 11.15
CA PRO A 108 -19.10 15.61 10.70
C PRO A 108 -19.72 14.36 10.05
N PHE A 109 -19.07 13.20 10.16
CA PHE A 109 -19.50 11.95 9.56
C PHE A 109 -19.23 10.77 10.50
N TYR A 110 -20.12 9.78 10.47
CA TYR A 110 -20.02 8.53 11.24
C TYR A 110 -19.89 7.29 10.34
N LYS A 111 -19.61 7.51 9.04
CA LYS A 111 -19.49 6.46 8.00
C LYS A 111 -18.31 6.74 7.08
N VAL A 112 -17.63 5.67 6.63
CA VAL A 112 -16.51 5.73 5.69
C VAL A 112 -16.63 4.70 4.58
N ALA A 113 -15.88 4.92 3.51
CA ALA A 113 -15.69 3.96 2.43
C ALA A 113 -14.62 2.91 2.84
N VAL A 114 -14.90 1.63 2.61
CA VAL A 114 -14.04 0.50 3.00
C VAL A 114 -13.61 -0.29 1.76
N TYR A 115 -12.34 -0.67 1.75
CA TYR A 115 -11.67 -1.39 0.67
C TYR A 115 -11.25 -2.77 1.21
N HIS A 116 -11.78 -3.85 0.65
CA HIS A 116 -11.57 -5.20 1.19
C HIS A 116 -10.30 -5.90 0.70
N ARG A 117 -9.55 -5.29 -0.24
CA ARG A 117 -8.42 -5.93 -0.91
C ARG A 117 -7.31 -4.92 -1.18
N ILE A 118 -6.11 -5.24 -0.71
CA ILE A 118 -4.86 -4.56 -1.04
C ILE A 118 -3.98 -5.58 -1.74
N LYS A 119 -3.37 -5.24 -2.87
CA LYS A 119 -2.41 -6.10 -3.56
C LYS A 119 -1.01 -5.51 -3.46
N PHE A 120 -0.03 -6.38 -3.30
CA PHE A 120 1.38 -6.06 -3.42
C PHE A 120 1.87 -6.57 -4.76
N THR A 121 2.32 -5.66 -5.63
CA THR A 121 2.88 -6.02 -6.93
C THR A 121 4.39 -5.92 -6.94
N GLU A 122 5.01 -6.73 -7.80
CA GLU A 122 6.46 -6.86 -7.96
C GLU A 122 6.85 -6.69 -9.42
N HIS A 123 8.04 -6.14 -9.62
CA HIS A 123 8.72 -6.06 -10.90
C HIS A 123 10.00 -6.89 -10.83
N ASP A 124 10.05 -8.03 -11.53
CA ASP A 124 11.29 -8.81 -11.62
C ASP A 124 12.39 -8.00 -12.32
N PRO A 125 13.50 -7.65 -11.62
CA PRO A 125 14.55 -6.79 -12.17
C PRO A 125 15.44 -7.49 -13.22
N TYR A 126 15.23 -8.79 -13.45
CA TYR A 126 15.90 -9.63 -14.45
C TYR A 126 14.99 -10.02 -15.62
N SER A 127 13.67 -9.79 -15.53
CA SER A 127 12.72 -10.10 -16.59
C SER A 127 13.08 -9.40 -17.90
N THR A 128 13.08 -10.16 -18.99
CA THR A 128 13.22 -9.63 -20.36
C THR A 128 12.04 -8.73 -20.76
N THR A 129 10.91 -8.81 -20.03
CA THR A 129 9.73 -7.97 -20.25
C THR A 129 9.65 -6.91 -19.17
N ARG A 130 10.01 -5.67 -19.55
CA ARG A 130 10.15 -4.49 -18.67
C ARG A 130 8.87 -4.02 -17.94
N SER A 131 7.75 -4.71 -18.18
CA SER A 131 6.42 -4.46 -17.60
C SER A 131 5.76 -5.77 -17.11
N ALA A 132 6.58 -6.76 -16.71
CA ALA A 132 6.11 -8.01 -16.09
C ALA A 132 5.75 -7.79 -14.61
N GLU A 133 4.83 -6.86 -14.36
CA GLU A 133 4.23 -6.65 -13.04
C GLU A 133 3.41 -7.89 -12.67
N PHE A 134 3.75 -8.54 -11.56
CA PHE A 134 2.97 -9.65 -11.01
C PHE A 134 2.51 -9.36 -9.58
N ILE A 135 1.43 -10.01 -9.15
CA ILE A 135 0.93 -9.89 -7.78
C ILE A 135 1.71 -10.88 -6.93
N ALA A 136 2.55 -10.35 -6.04
CA ALA A 136 3.35 -11.15 -5.12
C ALA A 136 2.53 -11.60 -3.90
N ASP A 137 1.69 -10.70 -3.36
CA ASP A 137 0.82 -10.98 -2.22
C ASP A 137 -0.48 -10.15 -2.29
N ALA A 138 -1.50 -10.52 -1.51
CA ALA A 138 -2.73 -9.77 -1.35
C ALA A 138 -3.32 -9.90 0.06
N ILE A 139 -3.53 -8.76 0.72
CA ILE A 139 -4.30 -8.69 1.97
C ILE A 139 -5.79 -8.66 1.64
N HIS A 140 -6.54 -9.56 2.28
CA HIS A 140 -7.99 -9.63 2.23
C HIS A 140 -8.61 -9.23 3.57
N ALA A 141 -9.61 -8.37 3.53
CA ALA A 141 -10.38 -7.84 4.67
C ALA A 141 -11.87 -7.73 4.30
N GLU A 142 -12.44 -8.80 3.75
CA GLU A 142 -13.88 -8.92 3.52
C GLU A 142 -14.57 -9.25 4.85
N PRO A 143 -15.77 -8.70 5.15
CA PRO A 143 -16.50 -9.07 6.35
C PRO A 143 -17.22 -10.41 6.12
N LYS A 144 -17.43 -11.17 7.21
CA LYS A 144 -18.23 -12.40 7.18
C LYS A 144 -19.61 -12.13 6.59
N ARG A 145 -19.98 -12.90 5.57
CA ARG A 145 -21.22 -12.70 4.79
C ARG A 145 -21.95 -14.01 4.53
N LYS A 146 -23.10 -13.93 3.87
CA LYS A 146 -23.80 -15.11 3.33
C LYS A 146 -23.68 -15.14 1.81
N ASP A 147 -23.65 -16.33 1.24
CA ASP A 147 -23.74 -16.52 -0.20
C ASP A 147 -25.19 -16.49 -0.70
N LYS A 148 -25.39 -16.70 -2.01
CA LYS A 148 -26.72 -16.77 -2.65
C LYS A 148 -27.59 -17.96 -2.22
N TYR A 149 -27.02 -18.93 -1.48
CA TYR A 149 -27.72 -20.08 -0.91
C TYR A 149 -27.89 -19.95 0.62
N GLY A 150 -27.54 -18.79 1.20
CA GLY A 150 -27.64 -18.50 2.63
C GLY A 150 -26.52 -19.08 3.50
N GLN A 151 -25.53 -19.73 2.90
CA GLN A 151 -24.40 -20.36 3.59
C GLN A 151 -23.41 -19.30 4.09
N PRO A 152 -22.79 -19.49 5.27
CA PRO A 152 -21.82 -18.56 5.81
C PRO A 152 -20.50 -18.61 5.02
N VAL A 153 -20.13 -17.49 4.41
CA VAL A 153 -18.82 -17.26 3.81
C VAL A 153 -17.92 -16.61 4.87
N PRO A 154 -16.79 -17.22 5.24
CA PRO A 154 -15.83 -16.58 6.13
C PRO A 154 -15.26 -15.32 5.48
N GLY A 155 -14.99 -14.33 6.33
CA GLY A 155 -14.07 -13.23 6.11
C GLY A 155 -12.94 -13.38 7.12
#